data_AF-F9NWP5-F1
#
_entry.id   AF-F9NWP5-F1
#
_cell.length_a   1.000
_cell.length_b   1.000
_cell.length_c   1.000
_cell.angle_alpha   90.00
_cell.angle_beta   90.00
_cell.angle_gamma   90.00
#
_symmetry.space_group_name_H-M   'P 1'
#
loop_
_entity.id
_entity.type
_entity.pdbx_description
1 polymer ?
#
loop_
_entity_poly.entity_id
_entity_poly.type
_entity_poly.pdbx_seq_one_letter_code
_entity_poly.pdbx_strand_id
1 'polypeptide(L)'
;MSTPTLTLFEDRLLPREASALAAAREIYRSTKDLPIISPHGHVPVSWIADDMAFSDPTSLLITPDHYVNRLLHANGVDLEDLGVGRKTMGEEDN
;
A
#
# COMPACT_ATOMS: atom_id res chain seq x y z
N MET A 1 4.95 -23.46 -14.73
CA MET A 1 3.59 -23.02 -14.34
C MET A 1 3.31 -21.73 -15.08
N SER A 2 2.14 -21.56 -15.69
CA SER A 2 1.79 -20.31 -16.38
C SER A 2 1.46 -19.25 -15.33
N THR A 3 2.09 -18.07 -15.38
CA THR A 3 1.74 -16.97 -14.49
C THR A 3 0.32 -16.52 -14.80
N PRO A 4 -0.60 -16.46 -13.82
CA PRO A 4 -1.95 -15.98 -14.06
C PRO A 4 -1.91 -14.50 -14.45
N THR A 5 -2.70 -14.13 -15.46
CA THR A 5 -2.86 -12.73 -15.85
C THR A 5 -3.58 -11.96 -14.75
N LEU A 6 -2.99 -10.86 -14.28
CA LEU A 6 -3.64 -9.95 -13.36
C LEU A 6 -4.58 -9.01 -14.13
N THR A 7 -5.89 -9.18 -13.97
CA THR A 7 -6.91 -8.31 -14.57
C THR A 7 -7.52 -7.42 -13.49
N LEU A 8 -7.30 -6.11 -13.58
CA LEU A 8 -7.97 -5.13 -12.74
C LEU A 8 -9.21 -4.60 -13.45
N PHE A 9 -10.38 -4.83 -12.87
CA PHE A 9 -11.63 -4.30 -13.40
C PHE A 9 -11.73 -2.80 -13.16
N GLU A 10 -12.18 -2.05 -14.18
CA GLU A 10 -12.41 -0.61 -14.09
C GLU A 10 -13.48 -0.26 -13.03
N ASP A 11 -14.50 -1.10 -12.89
CA ASP A 11 -15.58 -0.92 -11.92
C ASP A 11 -15.32 -1.61 -10.57
N ARG A 12 -14.05 -1.86 -10.22
CA ARG A 12 -13.69 -2.43 -8.93
C ARG A 12 -14.24 -1.58 -7.79
N LEU A 13 -14.79 -2.25 -6.77
CA LEU A 13 -15.44 -1.64 -5.60
C LEU A 13 -16.72 -0.83 -5.89
N LEU A 14 -17.17 -0.73 -7.15
CA LEU A 14 -18.43 -0.07 -7.49
C LEU A 14 -19.64 -1.01 -7.25
N PRO A 15 -20.85 -0.45 -7.01
CA PRO A 15 -22.07 -1.24 -6.91
C PRO A 15 -22.34 -2.06 -8.17
N ARG A 16 -23.03 -3.20 -8.02
CA ARG A 16 -23.39 -4.08 -9.16
C ARG A 16 -24.74 -3.78 -9.79
N GLU A 17 -25.66 -3.16 -9.05
CA GLU A 17 -26.99 -2.78 -9.56
C GLU A 17 -26.84 -1.69 -10.62
N ALA A 18 -27.57 -1.82 -11.74
CA ALA A 18 -27.32 -1.04 -12.95
C ALA A 18 -27.46 0.47 -12.73
N SER A 19 -28.50 0.91 -12.02
CA SER A 19 -28.75 2.33 -11.76
C SER A 19 -27.69 2.93 -10.81
N ALA A 20 -27.34 2.20 -9.75
CA ALA A 20 -26.29 2.59 -8.80
C ALA A 20 -24.90 2.60 -9.45
N LEU A 21 -24.59 1.64 -10.33
CA LEU A 21 -23.33 1.58 -11.06
C LEU A 21 -23.17 2.77 -12.01
N ALA A 22 -24.24 3.16 -12.70
CA ALA A 22 -24.23 4.33 -13.59
C ALA A 22 -23.85 5.61 -12.83
N ALA A 23 -24.53 5.86 -11.69
CA ALA A 23 -24.23 6.99 -10.82
C ALA A 23 -22.80 6.93 -10.24
N ALA A 24 -22.36 5.75 -9.77
CA ALA A 24 -21.02 5.58 -9.20
C ALA A 24 -19.91 5.83 -10.23
N ARG A 25 -20.11 5.41 -11.49
CA ARG A 25 -19.19 5.69 -12.60
C ARG A 25 -19.11 7.18 -12.91
N GLU A 26 -20.23 7.89 -12.92
CA GLU A 26 -20.27 9.33 -13.16
C GLU A 26 -19.48 10.09 -12.08
N ILE A 27 -19.73 9.76 -10.81
CA ILE A 27 -19.01 10.34 -9.67
C ILE A 27 -17.52 10.02 -9.76
N TYR A 28 -17.15 8.76 -9.99
CA TYR A 28 -15.74 8.37 -10.05
C TYR A 28 -15.01 9.03 -11.23
N ARG A 29 -15.62 9.08 -12.43
CA ARG A 29 -15.02 9.74 -13.60
C ARG A 29 -14.80 11.23 -13.39
N SER A 30 -15.69 11.91 -12.67
CA SER A 30 -15.53 13.34 -12.39
C SER A 30 -14.48 13.65 -11.32
N THR A 31 -14.02 12.64 -10.55
CA THR A 31 -13.17 12.87 -9.37
C THR A 31 -11.82 12.16 -9.41
N LYS A 32 -11.66 11.08 -10.19
CA LYS A 32 -10.46 10.22 -10.17
C LYS A 32 -9.15 10.93 -10.53
N ASP A 33 -9.22 12.04 -11.27
CA ASP A 33 -8.06 12.80 -11.74
C ASP A 33 -7.82 14.07 -10.90
N LEU A 34 -8.60 14.28 -9.84
CA LEU A 34 -8.37 15.39 -8.90
C LEU A 34 -7.08 15.15 -8.10
N PRO A 35 -6.37 16.21 -7.68
CA PRO A 35 -5.19 16.07 -6.83
C PRO A 35 -5.50 15.33 -5.52
N ILE A 36 -4.61 14.43 -5.12
CA ILE A 36 -4.67 13.80 -3.81
C ILE A 36 -4.25 14.84 -2.76
N ILE A 37 -5.17 15.16 -1.85
CA ILE A 37 -4.87 15.91 -0.63
C ILE A 37 -4.68 14.87 0.48
N SER A 38 -3.43 14.66 0.89
CA SER A 38 -3.07 13.76 2.00
C SER A 38 -2.64 14.60 3.21
N PRO A 39 -3.58 15.08 4.05
CA PRO A 39 -3.27 16.02 5.13
C PRO A 39 -2.56 15.38 6.32
N HIS A 40 -2.46 14.04 6.32
CA HIS A 40 -1.79 13.28 7.38
C HIS A 40 -1.18 12.00 6.78
N GLY A 41 0.06 11.71 7.17
CA GLY A 41 0.79 10.53 6.72
C GLY A 41 2.15 10.42 7.42
N HIS A 42 2.79 9.26 7.26
CA HIS A 42 4.07 8.92 7.90
C HIS A 42 5.17 8.59 6.88
N VAL A 43 5.10 9.18 5.68
CA VAL A 43 6.18 9.05 4.70
C VAL A 43 7.42 9.78 5.23
N PRO A 44 8.60 9.12 5.29
CA PRO A 44 9.83 9.78 5.73
C PRO A 44 10.13 11.02 4.86
N VAL A 45 10.36 12.17 5.49
CA VAL A 45 10.59 13.45 4.78
C VAL A 45 11.83 13.39 3.89
N SER A 46 12.87 12.69 4.33
CA SER A 46 14.12 12.55 3.56
C SER A 46 13.91 11.86 2.22
N TRP A 47 12.94 10.95 2.09
CA TRP A 47 12.65 10.31 0.80
C TRP A 47 12.27 11.33 -0.27
N ILE A 48 11.51 12.35 0.13
CA ILE A 48 11.04 13.41 -0.76
C ILE A 48 12.12 14.49 -0.92
N ALA A 49 12.75 14.90 0.18
CA ALA A 49 13.75 15.96 0.17
C ALA A 49 15.00 15.61 -0.66
N ASP A 50 15.43 14.35 -0.59
CA ASP A 50 16.65 13.86 -1.24
C ASP A 50 16.38 13.04 -2.51
N ASP A 51 15.12 12.93 -2.95
CA ASP A 51 14.69 12.09 -4.08
C ASP A 51 15.27 10.67 -4.01
N MET A 52 15.12 10.04 -2.84
CA MET A 52 15.80 8.77 -2.55
C MET A 52 15.27 7.64 -3.43
N ALA A 53 16.17 6.95 -4.12
CA ALA A 53 15.86 5.69 -4.78
C ALA A 53 15.65 4.56 -3.75
N PHE A 54 14.64 3.73 -3.98
CA PHE A 54 14.43 2.49 -3.22
C PHE A 54 15.39 1.40 -3.68
N SER A 55 15.97 0.63 -2.76
CA SER A 55 16.96 -0.41 -3.08
C SER A 55 16.35 -1.62 -3.78
N ASP A 56 15.19 -2.06 -3.29
CA ASP A 56 14.51 -3.27 -3.73
C ASP A 56 13.02 -3.26 -3.34
N PRO A 57 12.17 -4.09 -3.97
CA PRO A 57 10.74 -4.13 -3.67
C PRO A 57 10.40 -4.54 -2.23
N THR A 58 11.21 -5.39 -1.59
CA THR A 58 10.94 -5.87 -0.22
C THR A 58 11.11 -4.72 0.77
N SER A 59 12.17 -3.92 0.61
CA SER A 59 12.45 -2.72 1.42
C SER A 59 11.35 -1.65 1.35
N LEU A 60 10.56 -1.64 0.26
CA LEU A 60 9.49 -0.68 0.02
C LEU A 60 8.10 -1.22 0.38
N LEU A 61 7.78 -2.44 -0.04
CA LEU A 61 6.41 -2.98 -0.04
C LEU A 61 6.14 -3.99 1.08
N ILE A 62 7.17 -4.63 1.62
CA ILE A 62 7.02 -5.72 2.60
C ILE A 62 7.51 -5.28 3.98
N THR A 63 8.82 -5.05 4.11
CA THR A 63 9.47 -4.78 5.40
C THR A 63 8.81 -3.65 6.21
N PRO A 64 8.47 -2.47 5.64
CA PRO A 64 7.87 -1.39 6.42
C PRO A 64 6.36 -1.55 6.67
N ASP A 65 5.67 -2.48 5.98
CA ASP A 65 4.22 -2.61 6.06
C ASP A 65 3.80 -3.65 7.11
N HIS A 66 3.40 -3.15 8.28
CA HIS A 66 2.96 -3.99 9.38
C HIS A 66 1.67 -4.79 9.07
N TYR A 67 0.83 -4.40 8.11
CA TYR A 67 -0.32 -5.23 7.71
C TYR A 67 0.13 -6.49 6.97
N VAL A 68 1.06 -6.34 6.02
CA VAL A 68 1.67 -7.47 5.30
C VAL A 68 2.40 -8.37 6.28
N ASN A 69 3.25 -7.78 7.14
CA ASN A 69 4.04 -8.52 8.12
C ASN A 69 3.16 -9.32 9.08
N ARG A 70 2.08 -8.71 9.60
CA ARG A 70 1.13 -9.38 10.49
C ARG A 70 0.45 -10.57 9.82
N LEU A 71 0.05 -10.44 8.55
CA LEU A 71 -0.59 -11.55 7.82
C LEU A 71 0.38 -12.70 7.56
N LEU A 72 1.61 -12.41 7.13
CA LEU A 72 2.62 -13.43 6.87
C LEU A 72 3.03 -14.15 8.16
N HIS A 73 3.26 -13.40 9.24
CA HIS A 73 3.60 -13.97 10.54
C HIS A 73 2.46 -14.80 11.13
N ALA A 74 1.21 -14.37 10.98
CA ALA A 74 0.04 -15.18 11.36
C ALA A 74 -0.06 -16.51 10.59
N ASN A 75 0.62 -16.63 9.44
CA ASN A 75 0.72 -17.84 8.64
C ASN A 75 2.09 -18.57 8.79
N GLY A 76 2.86 -18.22 9.83
CA GLY A 76 4.07 -18.97 10.24
C GLY A 76 5.39 -18.47 9.66
N VAL A 77 5.44 -17.27 9.08
CA VAL A 77 6.71 -16.65 8.63
C VAL A 77 7.32 -15.84 9.77
N ASP A 78 8.57 -16.08 10.12
CA ASP A 78 9.23 -15.32 11.19
C ASP A 78 9.45 -13.85 10.78
N LEU A 79 9.27 -12.93 11.73
CA LEU A 79 9.40 -11.48 11.46
C LEU A 79 10.82 -11.10 10.99
N GLU A 80 11.84 -11.85 11.42
CA GLU A 80 13.22 -11.65 10.99
C GLU A 80 13.42 -11.90 9.49
N ASP A 81 12.71 -12.88 8.92
CA ASP A 81 12.71 -13.19 7.49
C ASP A 81 12.05 -12.08 6.67
N LEU A 82 11.13 -11.33 7.28
CA LEU A 82 10.47 -10.17 6.69
C LEU A 82 11.29 -8.87 6.84
N GLY A 83 12.45 -8.94 7.51
CA GLY A 83 13.32 -7.79 7.77
C GLY A 83 12.82 -6.88 8.90
N VAL A 84 11.84 -7.31 9.68
CA VAL A 84 11.30 -6.58 10.84
C VAL A 84 12.24 -6.81 12.05
N GLY A 85 12.61 -5.74 12.75
CA GLY A 85 13.52 -5.82 13.91
C GLY A 85 15.00 -5.53 13.62
N ARG A 86 15.35 -4.95 12.46
CA ARG A 86 16.75 -4.61 12.10
C ARG A 86 17.29 -3.29 12.67
N LYS A 87 16.59 -2.61 13.58
CA LYS A 87 17.16 -1.53 14.41
C LYS A 87 16.66 -1.66 15.84
N THR A 88 17.58 -1.67 16.79
CA THR A 88 17.31 -1.51 18.23
C THR A 88 16.39 -0.30 18.43
N MET A 89 15.21 -0.51 19.02
CA MET A 89 14.32 0.59 19.42
C MET A 89 14.89 1.24 20.69
N GLY A 90 15.18 2.53 20.64
CA GLY A 90 15.64 3.32 21.77
C GLY A 90 14.47 3.97 22.51
N GLU A 91 14.67 4.34 23.77
CA GLU A 91 13.66 5.00 24.62
C GLU A 91 13.22 6.37 24.06
N GLU A 92 14.00 6.92 23.13
CA GLU A 92 13.80 8.16 22.39
C GLU A 92 12.83 8.05 21.20
N ASP A 93 12.36 6.84 20.88
CA ASP A 93 11.35 6.57 19.83
C ASP A 93 9.90 6.54 20.39
N ASN A 94 9.69 6.90 21.66
CA ASN A 94 8.37 7.05 22.32
C ASN A 94 7.86 8.49 22.34
#